data_AF-G0QBI1-F1
#
_entry.id   AF-G0QBI1-F1
#
_cell.length_a   1.000
_cell.length_b   1.000
_cell.length_c   1.000
_cell.angle_alpha   90.00
_cell.angle_beta   90.00
_cell.angle_gamma   90.00
#
_symmetry.space_group_name_H-M   'P 1'
#
loop_
_entity.id
_entity.type
_entity.pdbx_description
1 polymer ?
#
loop_
_entity_poly.entity_id
_entity_poly.type
_entity_poly.pdbx_seq_one_letter_code
_entity_poly.pdbx_strand_id
1 'polypeptide(L)'
;MDSETLARLDIDAGLGVNAPGPVVTTSDGGVVGDDAEVIEQSAHWEGPFVEFDKYGEATGAEYVRCSGCGREVLEGREETATHSADCPNS
;
A
#
# COMPACT_ATOMS: atom_id res chain seq x y z
N MET A 1 -25.71 1.85 -26.43
CA MET A 1 -24.26 2.14 -26.38
C MET A 1 -23.60 0.98 -27.08
N ASP A 2 -23.26 1.19 -28.34
CA ASP A 2 -22.94 0.15 -29.32
C ASP A 2 -21.41 -0.03 -29.35
N SER A 3 -20.91 -1.26 -29.44
CA SER A 3 -19.46 -1.57 -29.40
C SER A 3 -18.63 -0.85 -30.46
N GLU A 4 -19.26 -0.38 -31.54
CA GLU A 4 -18.61 0.40 -32.60
C GLU A 4 -18.27 1.84 -32.20
N THR A 5 -18.89 2.38 -31.15
CA THR A 5 -18.59 3.73 -30.63
C THR A 5 -17.30 3.73 -29.80
N LEU A 6 -16.96 2.61 -29.16
CA LEU A 6 -15.71 2.48 -28.38
C LEU A 6 -14.48 2.31 -29.28
N ALA A 7 -14.64 1.89 -30.53
CA ALA A 7 -13.55 1.72 -31.49
C ALA A 7 -13.12 3.02 -32.20
N ARG A 8 -13.85 4.13 -32.00
CA ARG A 8 -13.58 5.45 -32.61
C ARG A 8 -13.06 6.50 -31.63
N LEU A 9 -12.74 6.11 -30.40
CA LEU A 9 -11.96 6.98 -29.51
C LEU A 9 -10.51 6.94 -30.00
N ASP A 10 -10.21 7.78 -31.00
CA ASP A 10 -8.85 8.10 -31.40
C ASP A 10 -8.11 8.63 -30.17
N ILE A 11 -7.27 7.79 -29.56
CA ILE A 11 -6.39 8.19 -28.47
C ILE A 11 -5.45 9.24 -29.07
N ASP A 12 -5.51 10.47 -28.54
CA ASP A 12 -4.67 11.57 -29.00
C ASP A 12 -3.20 11.17 -28.93
N ALA A 13 -2.47 11.31 -30.04
CA ALA A 13 -1.06 10.92 -30.13
C ALA A 13 -0.14 11.76 -29.21
N GLY A 14 -0.64 12.88 -28.68
CA GLY A 14 0.02 13.69 -27.67
C GLY A 14 -0.23 13.23 -26.23
N LEU A 15 -1.08 12.21 -26.02
CA LEU A 15 -1.30 11.64 -24.69
C LEU A 15 0.00 11.02 -24.17
N GLY A 16 0.59 11.68 -23.17
CA GLY A 16 1.87 11.26 -22.56
C GLY A 16 3.10 12.06 -23.00
N VAL A 17 2.97 13.04 -23.91
CA VAL A 17 4.14 13.82 -24.40
C VAL A 17 4.83 14.66 -23.31
N ASN A 18 4.09 15.03 -22.26
CA ASN A 18 4.63 15.75 -21.09
C ASN A 18 4.55 14.91 -19.79
N ALA A 19 4.05 13.68 -19.88
CA ALA A 19 4.10 12.77 -18.75
C ALA A 19 5.45 12.05 -18.85
N PRO A 20 6.35 12.17 -17.86
CA PRO A 20 7.42 11.18 -17.77
C PRO A 20 6.74 9.80 -17.82
N GLY A 21 7.21 8.92 -18.71
CA GLY A 21 6.66 7.56 -18.85
C GLY A 21 6.57 6.89 -17.48
N PRO A 22 5.75 5.83 -17.30
CA PRO A 22 5.48 5.26 -16.00
C PRO A 22 6.80 4.97 -15.27
N VAL A 23 7.13 5.81 -14.29
CA VAL A 23 8.23 5.57 -13.38
C VAL A 23 7.68 4.57 -12.39
N VAL A 24 7.77 3.30 -12.76
CA VAL A 24 7.60 2.20 -11.80
C VAL A 24 8.79 2.25 -10.86
N THR A 25 8.70 3.11 -9.84
CA THR A 25 9.44 2.88 -8.61
C THR A 25 8.92 1.56 -8.07
N THR A 26 9.71 0.51 -8.20
CA THR A 26 9.58 -0.66 -7.34
C THR A 26 9.90 -0.15 -5.94
N SER A 27 8.89 0.24 -5.17
CA SER A 27 9.05 0.32 -3.73
C SER A 27 9.30 -1.10 -3.27
N ASP A 28 10.57 -1.44 -3.08
CA ASP A 28 10.98 -2.65 -2.38
C ASP A 28 10.51 -2.46 -0.95
N GLY A 29 9.35 -3.05 -0.64
CA GLY A 29 8.75 -2.92 0.67
C GLY A 29 9.69 -3.49 1.72
N GLY A 30 10.34 -2.61 2.48
CA GLY A 30 10.99 -2.91 3.76
C GLY A 30 12.32 -3.64 3.66
N VAL A 31 13.36 -3.05 4.24
CA VAL A 31 14.62 -3.74 4.50
C VAL A 31 14.35 -4.83 5.56
N VAL A 32 14.45 -6.10 5.20
CA VAL A 32 14.47 -7.20 6.18
C VAL A 32 15.92 -7.34 6.68
N GLY A 33 16.15 -6.99 7.94
CA GLY A 33 17.39 -7.32 8.63
C GLY A 33 17.51 -8.83 8.80
N ASP A 34 18.72 -9.36 8.56
CA ASP A 34 19.13 -10.76 8.69
C ASP A 34 19.07 -11.23 10.16
N ASP A 35 17.87 -11.33 10.74
CA ASP A 35 17.63 -12.01 12.04
C ASP A 35 16.15 -12.45 12.16
N ALA A 36 15.59 -12.98 11.07
CA ALA A 36 14.20 -13.44 11.05
C ALA A 36 14.10 -14.88 11.58
N GLU A 37 14.03 -15.02 12.90
CA GLU A 37 13.51 -16.22 13.53
C GLU A 37 12.00 -16.35 13.23
N VAL A 38 11.61 -17.43 12.54
CA VAL A 38 10.20 -17.73 12.22
C VAL A 38 9.51 -18.21 13.48
N ILE A 39 9.05 -17.25 14.29
CA ILE A 39 8.12 -17.50 15.38
C ILE A 39 6.76 -17.77 14.72
N GLU A 40 6.04 -18.83 15.11
CA GLU A 40 4.62 -19.00 14.74
C GLU A 40 3.84 -17.79 15.28
N GLN A 41 3.76 -16.73 14.47
CA GLN A 41 3.12 -15.48 14.82
C GLN A 41 1.63 -15.61 14.52
N SER A 42 0.83 -15.76 15.57
CA SER A 42 -0.54 -15.23 15.53
C SER A 42 -0.49 -13.83 14.94
N ALA A 43 -1.36 -13.50 13.99
CA ALA A 43 -1.36 -12.18 13.36
C ALA A 43 -1.27 -11.10 14.44
N HIS A 44 -0.33 -10.18 14.31
CA HIS A 44 -0.14 -9.10 15.26
C HIS A 44 0.04 -7.78 14.50
N TRP A 45 -0.18 -6.68 15.19
CA TRP A 45 0.11 -5.36 14.66
C TRP A 45 1.61 -5.10 14.80
N GLU A 46 2.27 -4.91 13.66
CA GLU A 46 3.69 -4.56 13.54
C GLU A 46 3.84 -3.03 13.49
N GLY A 47 4.91 -2.50 14.07
CA GLY A 47 5.18 -1.07 14.16
C GLY A 47 5.41 -0.59 15.60
N PRO A 48 5.26 0.72 15.88
CA PRO A 48 4.83 1.77 14.95
C PRO A 48 5.86 2.11 13.86
N PHE A 49 5.35 2.55 12.71
CA PHE A 49 6.12 3.07 11.59
C PHE A 49 5.79 4.56 11.38
N VAL A 50 6.80 5.37 11.07
CA VAL A 50 6.61 6.79 10.76
C VAL A 50 5.89 6.93 9.41
N GLU A 51 4.81 7.73 9.38
CA GLU A 51 4.13 8.09 8.14
C GLU A 51 4.89 9.23 7.43
N PHE A 52 5.09 9.08 6.13
CA PHE A 52 5.69 10.10 5.28
C PHE A 52 4.68 10.59 4.24
N ASP A 53 4.69 11.89 3.97
CA ASP A 53 3.90 12.44 2.88
C ASP A 53 4.49 12.10 1.51
N LYS A 54 3.79 12.54 0.45
CA LYS A 54 4.19 12.31 -0.93
C LYS A 54 5.53 12.96 -1.34
N TYR A 55 6.05 13.87 -0.53
CA TYR A 55 7.35 14.53 -0.73
C TYR A 55 8.45 13.87 0.12
N GLY A 56 8.11 12.88 0.95
CA GLY A 56 9.04 12.15 1.82
C GLY A 56 9.27 12.82 3.16
N GLU A 57 8.46 13.82 3.53
CA GLU A 57 8.55 14.48 4.84
C GLU A 57 7.68 13.72 5.86
N ALA A 58 8.17 13.58 7.10
CA ALA A 58 7.38 12.93 8.14
C ALA A 58 6.13 13.75 8.45
N THR A 59 4.96 13.10 8.45
CA THR A 59 3.69 13.79 8.71
C THR A 59 3.47 14.06 10.20
N GLY A 60 4.25 13.40 11.05
CA GLY A 60 4.09 13.40 12.51
C GLY A 60 3.07 12.37 13.00
N ALA A 61 2.49 11.58 12.10
CA ALA A 61 1.68 10.42 12.46
C ALA A 61 2.50 9.13 12.39
N GLU A 62 2.06 8.13 13.14
CA GLU A 62 2.60 6.78 13.14
C GLU A 62 1.50 5.78 12.79
N TYR A 63 1.86 4.70 12.12
CA TYR A 63 0.93 3.65 11.72
C TYR A 63 1.46 2.27 12.11
N VAL A 64 0.55 1.32 12.26
CA VAL A 64 0.84 -0.09 12.47
C VAL A 64 0.29 -0.91 11.30
N ARG A 65 0.92 -2.06 11.03
CA ARG A 65 0.55 -2.98 9.94
C ARG A 65 0.22 -4.35 10.49
N CYS A 66 -0.90 -4.94 10.09
CA CYS A 66 -1.24 -6.30 10.48
C CYS A 66 -0.40 -7.31 9.69
N SER A 67 0.40 -8.13 10.38
CA SER A 67 1.22 -9.17 9.75
C SER A 67 0.41 -10.25 9.04
N GLY A 68 -0.85 -10.45 9.44
CA GLY A 68 -1.73 -11.47 8.86
C GLY A 68 -2.43 -11.08 7.56
N CYS A 69 -2.71 -9.80 7.32
CA CYS A 69 -3.45 -9.36 6.12
C CYS A 69 -2.91 -8.10 5.45
N GLY A 70 -1.83 -7.51 5.97
CA GLY A 70 -1.22 -6.29 5.44
C GLY A 70 -2.04 -5.01 5.65
N ARG A 71 -3.15 -5.06 6.40
CA ARG A 71 -3.95 -3.86 6.73
C ARG A 71 -3.08 -2.88 7.50
N GLU A 72 -3.09 -1.62 7.10
CA GLU A 72 -2.40 -0.52 7.79
C GLU A 72 -3.43 0.44 8.40
N VAL A 73 -3.16 0.88 9.63
CA VAL A 73 -3.97 1.87 10.35
C VAL A 73 -3.08 2.77 11.19
N LEU A 74 -3.52 3.99 11.46
CA LEU A 74 -2.84 4.87 12.41
C LEU A 74 -2.81 4.24 13.81
N GLU A 75 -1.75 4.50 14.56
CA GLU A 75 -1.65 4.08 15.96
C GLU A 75 -2.88 4.57 16.76
N GLY A 76 -3.45 3.69 17.59
CA GLY A 76 -4.65 3.96 18.40
C GLY A 76 -5.96 3.72 17.64
N ARG A 77 -5.92 3.16 16.44
CA ARG A 77 -7.11 2.80 15.65
C ARG A 77 -7.26 1.32 15.34
N GLU A 78 -6.37 0.48 15.88
CA GLU A 78 -6.37 -0.98 15.65
C GLU A 78 -7.71 -1.63 15.93
N GLU A 79 -8.37 -1.24 17.02
CA GLU A 79 -9.65 -1.82 17.47
C GLU A 79 -10.83 -1.56 16.51
N THR A 80 -10.69 -0.57 15.63
CA THR A 80 -11.71 -0.21 14.63
C THR A 80 -11.38 -0.70 13.23
N ALA A 81 -10.23 -1.35 13.06
CA ALA A 81 -9.76 -1.80 11.76
C ALA A 81 -10.60 -2.99 11.27
N THR A 82 -11.16 -2.87 10.06
CA THR A 82 -11.80 -4.01 9.41
C THR A 82 -10.75 -4.87 8.70
N HIS A 83 -10.60 -6.12 9.10
CA HIS A 83 -9.66 -7.04 8.46
C HIS A 83 -10.26 -7.72 7.22
N SER A 84 -9.38 -8.28 6.38
CA SER A 84 -9.78 -9.20 5.32
C SER A 84 -10.37 -10.47 5.94
N ALA A 85 -11.31 -11.12 5.24
CA ALA A 85 -12.05 -12.27 5.78
C ALA A 85 -11.16 -13.48 6.16
N ASP A 86 -9.96 -13.58 5.58
CA ASP A 86 -8.99 -14.65 5.85
C ASP A 86 -7.93 -14.24 6.88
N CYS A 87 -8.06 -13.05 7.50
CA CYS A 87 -7.09 -12.60 8.49
C CYS A 87 -7.26 -13.37 9.80
N PRO A 88 -6.16 -13.86 10.41
CA PRO A 88 -6.24 -14.50 11.74
C PRO A 88 -6.73 -13.57 12.86
N ASN A 89 -6.74 -12.24 12.64
CA ASN A 89 -7.25 -11.21 13.55
C ASN A 89 -8.67 -10.72 13.19
N SER A 90 -9.41 -11.43 12.33
CA SER A 90 -10.76 -11.03 11.90
C SER A 90 -11.83 -11.10 12.98
#